data_AF-A0A3N5V8C3-F1
#
_entry.id   AF-A0A3N5V8C3-F1
#
_cell.length_a   1.000
_cell.length_b   1.000
_cell.length_c   1.000
_cell.angle_alpha   90.00
_cell.angle_beta   90.00
_cell.angle_gamma   90.00
#
_symmetry.space_group_name_H-M   'P 1'
#
loop_
_entity.id
_entity.type
_entity.pdbx_description
1 polymer ?
#
loop_
_entity_poly.entity_id
_entity_poly.type
_entity_poly.pdbx_seq_one_letter_code
_entity_poly.pdbx_strand_id
1 'polypeptide(L)'
;MISKEELEYLAQISKINLNENESRKFPKQLDKTIEYIDILEELASDDSVILDLQEMKIEELRDDVVRMSDGKQISKNLTEDGFLRGPKMK
;
A
#
# COMPACT_ATOMS: atom_id res chain seq x y z
N MET A 1 -20.50 -8.37 5.39
CA MET A 1 -19.89 -9.68 5.65
C MET A 1 -19.09 -10.06 4.42
N ILE A 2 -17.76 -10.01 4.52
CA ILE A 2 -16.87 -10.23 3.39
C ILE A 2 -16.94 -11.69 2.92
N SER A 3 -17.23 -11.86 1.64
CA SER A 3 -17.23 -13.15 0.97
C SER A 3 -15.80 -13.68 0.76
N LYS A 4 -15.68 -14.99 0.55
CA LYS A 4 -14.40 -15.61 0.23
C LYS A 4 -13.80 -15.07 -1.07
N GLU A 5 -14.65 -14.76 -2.04
CA GLU A 5 -14.27 -14.22 -3.34
C GLU A 5 -13.68 -12.81 -3.22
N GLU A 6 -14.31 -11.95 -2.42
CA GLU A 6 -13.78 -10.60 -2.11
C GLU A 6 -12.43 -10.67 -1.38
N LEU A 7 -12.28 -11.60 -0.45
CA LEU A 7 -11.01 -11.80 0.25
C LEU A 7 -9.89 -12.24 -0.71
N GLU A 8 -10.17 -13.18 -1.62
CA GLU A 8 -9.22 -13.64 -2.63
C GLU A 8 -8.83 -12.51 -3.60
N TYR A 9 -9.80 -11.67 -3.99
CA TYR A 9 -9.56 -10.50 -4.82
C TYR A 9 -8.64 -9.49 -4.13
N LEU A 10 -8.91 -9.17 -2.85
CA LEU A 10 -8.07 -8.27 -2.05
C LEU A 10 -6.64 -8.81 -1.88
N ALA A 11 -6.50 -10.12 -1.66
CA ALA A 11 -5.21 -10.79 -1.57
C ALA A 11 -4.42 -10.68 -2.89
N GLN A 12 -5.09 -10.82 -4.04
CA GLN A 12 -4.48 -10.71 -5.35
C GLN A 12 -3.97 -9.30 -5.66
N ILE A 13 -4.73 -8.26 -5.31
CA ILE A 13 -4.31 -6.85 -5.48
C ILE A 13 -3.10 -6.58 -4.59
N SER A 14 -3.14 -7.07 -3.35
CA SER A 14 -2.09 -6.85 -2.34
C SER A 14 -0.87 -7.75 -2.51
N LYS A 15 -0.89 -8.69 -3.47
CA LYS A 15 0.16 -9.71 -3.68
C LYS A 15 0.44 -10.56 -2.43
N ILE A 16 -0.60 -10.86 -1.66
CA ILE A 16 -0.54 -11.69 -0.44
C ILE A 16 -1.05 -13.09 -0.79
N ASN A 17 -0.29 -14.12 -0.42
CA ASN A 17 -0.74 -15.50 -0.50
C ASN A 17 -1.38 -15.89 0.84
N LEU A 18 -2.68 -16.17 0.84
CA LEU A 18 -3.42 -16.59 2.03
C LEU A 18 -3.35 -18.10 2.21
N ASN A 19 -3.11 -18.55 3.45
CA ASN A 19 -3.28 -19.95 3.81
C ASN A 19 -4.73 -20.26 4.24
N GLU A 20 -5.09 -21.55 4.32
CA GLU A 20 -6.47 -21.95 4.65
C GLU A 20 -6.97 -21.43 6.02
N ASN A 21 -6.06 -21.30 7.00
CA ASN A 21 -6.41 -20.79 8.32
C ASN A 21 -6.69 -19.28 8.28
N GLU A 22 -5.91 -18.53 7.52
CA GLU A 22 -6.07 -17.10 7.28
C GLU A 22 -7.36 -16.82 6.53
N SER A 23 -7.64 -17.59 5.46
CA SER A 23 -8.88 -17.47 4.68
C SER A 23 -10.15 -17.69 5.51
N ARG A 24 -10.06 -18.41 6.65
CA ARG A 24 -11.18 -18.60 7.59
C ARG A 24 -11.27 -17.51 8.65
N LYS A 25 -10.14 -16.93 9.07
CA LYS A 25 -10.08 -15.94 10.16
C LYS A 25 -10.28 -14.51 9.67
N PHE A 26 -9.66 -14.17 8.55
CA PHE A 26 -9.63 -12.81 8.02
C PHE A 26 -11.00 -12.24 7.68
N PRO A 27 -11.97 -12.99 7.13
CA PRO A 27 -13.31 -12.44 6.89
C PRO A 27 -13.92 -11.84 8.16
N LYS A 28 -13.86 -12.58 9.28
CA LYS A 28 -14.42 -12.13 10.57
C LYS A 28 -13.66 -10.94 11.17
N GLN A 29 -12.35 -10.85 10.93
CA GLN A 29 -11.54 -9.75 11.46
C GLN A 29 -11.73 -8.48 10.64
N LEU A 30 -11.81 -8.61 9.31
CA LEU A 30 -12.08 -7.50 8.41
C LEU A 30 -13.50 -6.97 8.63
N ASP A 31 -14.50 -7.84 8.80
CA ASP A 31 -15.87 -7.41 9.12
C ASP A 31 -15.92 -6.54 10.38
N LYS A 32 -15.25 -6.95 11.45
CA LYS A 32 -15.15 -6.16 12.69
C LYS A 32 -14.40 -4.83 12.50
N THR A 33 -13.42 -4.83 11.61
CA THR A 33 -12.62 -3.63 11.33
C THR A 33 -13.45 -2.62 10.55
N ILE A 34 -14.22 -3.08 9.57
CA ILE A 34 -15.16 -2.25 8.81
C ILE A 34 -16.24 -1.70 9.74
N GLU A 35 -16.88 -2.55 10.54
CA GLU A 35 -17.90 -2.13 11.52
C GLU A 35 -17.37 -1.06 12.49
N TYR A 36 -16.10 -1.17 12.90
CA TYR A 36 -15.47 -0.14 13.74
C TYR A 36 -15.24 1.19 13.00
N ILE A 37 -14.90 1.12 11.71
CA ILE A 37 -14.67 2.30 10.86
C ILE A 37 -16.00 2.98 10.49
N ASP A 38 -17.10 2.23 10.37
CA ASP A 38 -18.43 2.75 10.03
C ASP A 38 -18.93 3.81 11.06
N ILE A 39 -18.39 3.83 12.28
CA ILE A 39 -18.63 4.90 13.28
C ILE A 39 -18.28 6.30 12.71
N LEU A 40 -17.34 6.37 11.76
CA LEU A 40 -16.98 7.62 11.11
C LEU A 40 -18.06 8.15 10.17
N GLU A 41 -18.97 7.31 9.67
CA GLU A 41 -20.12 7.77 8.87
C GLU A 41 -21.10 8.59 9.72
N GLU A 42 -21.30 8.22 10.99
CA GLU A 42 -22.14 8.98 11.92
C GLU A 42 -21.53 10.34 12.29
N LEU A 43 -20.19 10.45 12.23
CA LEU A 43 -19.44 11.66 12.55
C LEU A 43 -19.15 12.54 11.32
N ALA A 44 -19.49 12.05 10.12
CA ALA A 44 -19.32 12.80 8.88
C ALA A 44 -20.26 14.02 8.89
N SER A 45 -19.68 15.21 9.11
CA SER A 45 -20.37 16.48 8.95
C SER A 45 -20.24 16.94 7.49
N ASP A 46 -21.31 17.55 6.94
CA ASP A 46 -21.32 18.11 5.57
C ASP A 46 -20.21 19.16 5.35
N ASP A 47 -19.67 19.73 6.42
CA ASP A 47 -18.49 20.61 6.41
C ASP A 47 -17.18 19.79 6.47
N SER A 48 -17.03 18.79 5.60
CA SER A 48 -15.81 18.02 5.52
C SER A 48 -14.67 18.93 5.08
N VAL A 49 -13.88 19.43 6.03
CA VAL A 49 -12.59 20.03 5.74
C VAL A 49 -11.77 18.90 5.12
N ILE A 50 -11.57 18.96 3.80
CA ILE A 50 -10.55 18.13 3.15
C ILE A 50 -9.28 18.42 3.95
N LEU A 51 -8.81 17.40 4.68
CA LEU A 51 -7.55 17.45 5.40
C LEU A 51 -6.48 17.40 4.30
N ASP A 52 -6.29 18.53 3.63
CA ASP A 52 -5.24 18.74 2.68
C ASP A 52 -3.96 18.84 3.50
N LEU A 53 -3.44 17.66 3.88
CA LEU A 53 -2.22 17.49 4.66
C LEU A 53 -0.99 18.07 3.94
N GLN A 54 -1.18 18.61 2.73
CA GLN A 54 -0.20 19.32 1.96
C GLN A 54 -0.87 20.54 1.33
N GLU A 55 -0.82 21.69 2.01
CA GLU A 55 -0.65 22.94 1.26
C GLU A 55 0.69 22.80 0.51
N MET A 56 0.67 22.15 -0.66
CA MET A 56 1.80 22.11 -1.56
C MET A 56 2.05 23.57 -1.97
N LYS A 57 2.99 24.21 -1.27
CA LYS A 57 3.48 25.52 -1.67
C LYS A 57 4.06 25.34 -3.05
N ILE A 58 3.44 25.99 -4.04
CA ILE A 58 3.85 25.96 -5.45
C ILE A 58 5.34 26.36 -5.61
N GLU A 59 5.91 27.02 -4.60
CA GLU A 59 7.30 27.42 -4.49
C GLU A 59 8.30 26.27 -4.25
N GLU A 60 7.87 25.05 -3.88
CA GLU A 60 8.76 23.90 -3.66
C GLU A 60 9.13 23.14 -4.95
N LEU A 61 9.49 23.87 -6.00
CA LEU A 61 10.06 23.23 -7.20
C LEU A 61 11.48 22.76 -6.92
N ARG A 62 11.81 21.56 -7.39
CA ARG A 62 13.18 21.04 -7.36
C ARG A 62 14.02 21.79 -8.40
N ASP A 63 15.16 22.34 -7.98
CA ASP A 63 16.15 22.91 -8.89
C ASP A 63 16.67 21.87 -9.90
N ASP A 64 16.89 22.31 -11.15
CA ASP A 64 17.50 21.47 -12.20
C ASP A 64 19.03 21.36 -12.05
N VAL A 65 19.44 20.79 -10.92
CA VAL A 65 20.84 20.57 -10.58
C VAL A 65 21.11 19.07 -10.49
N VAL A 66 22.18 18.62 -11.15
CA VAL A 66 22.62 17.23 -11.09
C VAL A 66 23.07 16.90 -9.66
N ARG A 67 22.38 15.95 -9.02
CA ARG A 67 22.80 15.35 -7.75
C ARG A 67 23.36 13.96 -8.04
N MET A 68 24.65 13.76 -7.76
CA MET A 68 25.26 12.44 -7.89
C MET A 68 24.66 11.51 -6.83
N SER A 69 24.37 10.27 -7.22
CA SER A 69 24.06 9.21 -6.26
C SER A 69 25.24 9.02 -5.31
N ASP A 70 24.99 8.67 -4.05
CA ASP A 70 26.05 8.46 -3.04
C ASP A 70 26.92 7.22 -3.32
N GLY A 71 26.69 6.55 -4.45
CA GLY A 71 27.46 5.39 -4.90
C GLY A 71 27.23 4.16 -4.03
N LYS A 72 26.32 4.22 -3.03
CA LYS A 72 25.93 3.04 -2.27
C LYS A 72 25.11 2.15 -3.17
N GLN A 73 25.81 1.20 -3.76
CA GLN A 73 25.20 0.15 -4.54
C GLN A 73 24.18 -0.58 -3.66
N ILE A 74 23.00 -0.86 -4.22
CA ILE A 74 22.01 -1.73 -3.60
C ILE A 74 22.68 -3.09 -3.46
N SER A 75 23.27 -3.41 -2.30
CA SER A 75 24.14 -4.58 -2.18
C SER A 75 23.37 -5.90 -2.13
N LYS A 76 22.06 -5.84 -1.88
CA LYS A 76 21.22 -7.01 -1.69
C LYS A 76 20.62 -7.47 -3.02
N ASN A 77 20.76 -8.76 -3.32
CA ASN A 77 20.15 -9.44 -4.47
C ASN A 77 20.64 -8.97 -5.85
N LEU A 78 21.87 -8.47 -5.99
CA LEU A 78 22.46 -8.18 -7.30
C LEU A 78 23.07 -9.43 -7.98
N THR A 79 23.07 -9.44 -9.31
CA THR A 79 23.90 -10.31 -10.15
C THR A 79 25.35 -9.79 -10.19
N GLU A 80 26.27 -10.62 -10.70
CA GLU A 80 27.66 -10.22 -10.95
C GLU A 80 27.74 -9.05 -11.96
N ASP A 81 26.79 -8.98 -12.90
CA ASP A 81 26.65 -7.90 -13.88
C ASP A 81 25.94 -6.64 -13.34
N GLY A 82 25.54 -6.61 -12.06
CA GLY A 82 24.95 -5.43 -11.42
C GLY A 82 23.43 -5.26 -11.60
N PHE A 83 22.69 -6.31 -11.99
CA PHE A 83 21.22 -6.29 -12.09
C PHE A 83 20.55 -6.90 -10.86
N LEU A 84 19.32 -6.48 -10.54
CA LEU A 84 18.53 -7.13 -9.50
C LEU A 84 18.08 -8.54 -9.94
N ARG A 85 18.40 -9.55 -9.13
CA ARG A 85 17.90 -10.92 -9.32
C ARG A 85 16.45 -11.00 -8.89
N GLY A 86 15.60 -11.42 -9.83
CA GLY A 86 14.19 -11.71 -9.60
C GLY A 86 13.72 -12.90 -10.44
N PRO A 87 12.56 -13.46 -10.12
CA PRO A 87 11.94 -14.47 -10.97
C PRO A 87 11.67 -13.89 -12.36
N LYS A 88 11.86 -14.70 -13.41
CA LYS A 88 11.54 -14.31 -14.77
C LYS A 88 10.04 -14.01 -14.88
N MET A 89 9.70 -12.81 -15.33
CA MET A 89 8.32 -12.48 -15.70
C MET A 89 7.87 -13.40 -16.83
N LYS A 90 6.72 -14.04 -16.66
CA LYS A 90 6.07 -14.84 -17.70
C LYS A 90 5.15 -13.96 -18.53
#